data_AF-K1UIA2-F1
#
_entry.id   AF-K1UIA2-F1
#
_cell.length_a   1.000
_cell.length_b   1.000
_cell.length_c   1.000
_cell.angle_alpha   90.00
_cell.angle_beta   90.00
_cell.angle_gamma   90.00
#
_symmetry.space_group_name_H-M   'P 1'
#
loop_
_entity.id
_entity.type
_entity.pdbx_description
1 polymer ?
#
loop_
_entity_poly.entity_id
_entity_poly.type
_entity_poly.pdbx_seq_one_letter_code
_entity_poly.pdbx_strand_id
1 'polypeptide(L)'
;MISEIIEKWIKGILIDGITGNLSGLFDNVNAKVGEIASDVGSTPQAWNSGIFNMLRSLSETVVLPIAAAILALVMCHEFIQMITEKNNMHDFDTSMFFRWIFKSAFAILIVSNTWNIVMGVFDATQSVVNQSSGVII
;
A
#
# COMPACT_ATOMS: atom_id res chain seq x y z
N MET A 1 -3.56 -45.13 45.47
CA MET A 1 -3.40 -46.12 44.39
C MET A 1 -4.51 -46.06 43.34
N ILE A 2 -5.71 -46.65 43.52
CA ILE A 2 -6.75 -46.65 42.45
C ILE A 2 -7.28 -45.24 42.11
N SER A 3 -7.54 -44.41 43.12
CA SER A 3 -7.98 -43.02 42.92
C SER A 3 -6.99 -42.19 42.10
N GLU A 4 -5.68 -42.34 42.35
CA GLU A 4 -4.62 -41.65 41.62
C GLU A 4 -4.47 -42.16 40.18
N ILE A 5 -4.72 -43.44 39.94
CA ILE A 5 -4.70 -44.03 38.59
C ILE A 5 -5.86 -43.49 37.77
N ILE A 6 -7.06 -43.41 38.35
CA ILE A 6 -8.24 -42.85 37.68
C ILE A 6 -8.05 -41.35 37.42
N GLU A 7 -7.49 -40.60 38.38
CA GLU A 7 -7.21 -39.17 38.21
C GLU A 7 -6.20 -38.92 37.08
N LYS A 8 -5.10 -39.70 37.01
CA LYS A 8 -4.13 -39.62 35.91
C LYS A 8 -4.75 -39.97 34.55
N TRP A 9 -5.61 -40.99 34.51
CA TRP A 9 -6.26 -41.41 33.27
C TRP A 9 -7.22 -40.34 32.73
N ILE A 10 -8.05 -39.74 33.60
CA ILE A 10 -8.96 -38.63 33.22
C ILE A 10 -8.17 -37.40 32.77
N LYS A 11 -7.11 -37.03 33.50
CA LYS A 11 -6.22 -35.92 33.11
C LYS A 11 -5.55 -36.17 31.75
N GLY A 12 -5.10 -37.40 31.48
CA GLY A 12 -4.52 -37.78 30.20
C GLY A 12 -5.48 -37.56 29.03
N ILE A 13 -6.71 -38.09 29.13
CA ILE A 13 -7.72 -37.94 28.08
C ILE A 13 -8.10 -36.48 27.84
N LEU A 14 -8.24 -35.68 28.91
CA LEU A 14 -8.54 -34.25 28.79
C LEU A 14 -7.38 -33.49 28.14
N ILE A 15 -6.14 -33.77 28.52
CA ILE A 15 -4.96 -33.16 27.92
C ILE A 15 -4.86 -33.56 26.45
N ASP A 16 -4.99 -34.85 26.12
CA ASP A 16 -4.91 -35.35 24.75
C ASP A 16 -6.03 -34.77 23.87
N GLY A 17 -7.25 -34.66 24.41
CA GLY A 17 -8.39 -34.05 23.72
C GLY A 17 -8.23 -32.55 23.49
N ILE A 18 -7.73 -31.81 24.49
CA ILE A 18 -7.45 -30.38 24.38
C ILE A 18 -6.30 -30.13 23.41
N THR A 19 -5.17 -30.83 23.57
CA THR A 19 -4.02 -30.72 22.68
C THR A 19 -4.37 -31.12 21.25
N GLY A 20 -5.17 -32.17 21.05
CA GLY A 20 -5.67 -32.57 19.74
C GLY A 20 -6.55 -31.50 19.09
N ASN A 21 -7.44 -30.87 19.86
CA ASN A 21 -8.29 -29.78 19.35
C ASN A 21 -7.45 -28.53 19.01
N LEU A 22 -6.55 -28.12 19.91
CA LEU A 22 -5.66 -26.98 19.68
C LEU A 22 -4.73 -27.22 18.48
N SER A 23 -4.15 -28.41 18.33
CA SER A 23 -3.35 -28.76 17.15
C SER A 23 -4.16 -28.65 15.87
N GLY A 24 -5.38 -29.21 15.86
CA GLY A 24 -6.26 -29.11 14.68
C GLY A 24 -6.71 -27.68 14.37
N LEU A 25 -6.83 -26.80 15.38
CA LEU A 25 -7.07 -25.37 15.16
C LEU A 25 -5.83 -24.68 14.57
N PHE A 26 -4.63 -24.97 15.08
CA PHE A 26 -3.39 -24.42 14.51
C PHE A 26 -3.17 -24.86 13.06
N ASP A 27 -3.41 -26.12 12.73
CA ASP A 27 -3.30 -26.62 11.35
C ASP A 27 -4.25 -25.89 10.40
N ASN A 28 -5.51 -25.69 10.82
CA ASN A 28 -6.50 -24.95 10.03
C ASN A 28 -6.14 -23.46 9.89
N VAL A 29 -5.64 -22.83 10.95
CA VAL A 29 -5.18 -21.43 10.92
C VAL A 29 -3.99 -21.31 9.98
N ASN A 30 -3.01 -22.20 10.06
CA ASN A 30 -1.83 -22.17 9.20
C ASN A 30 -2.22 -22.37 7.72
N ALA A 31 -3.13 -23.30 7.42
CA ALA A 31 -3.64 -23.47 6.07
C ALA A 31 -4.34 -22.21 5.53
N LYS A 32 -5.23 -21.61 6.33
CA LYS A 32 -5.96 -20.39 5.92
C LYS A 32 -5.05 -19.18 5.79
N VAL A 33 -4.07 -19.03 6.67
CA VAL A 33 -3.10 -17.95 6.58
C VAL A 33 -2.19 -18.14 5.36
N GLY A 34 -1.82 -19.36 5.01
CA GLY A 34 -1.08 -19.67 3.78
C GLY A 34 -1.86 -19.28 2.51
N GLU A 35 -3.16 -19.64 2.45
CA GLU A 35 -4.04 -19.21 1.35
C GLU A 35 -4.13 -17.68 1.25
N ILE A 36 -4.39 -16.99 2.38
CA ILE A 36 -4.50 -15.52 2.41
C ILE A 36 -3.18 -14.87 2.03
N ALA A 37 -2.04 -15.39 2.49
CA ALA A 37 -0.72 -14.88 2.14
C ALA A 37 -0.45 -15.00 0.63
N SER A 38 -0.92 -16.07 -0.01
CA SER A 38 -0.84 -16.22 -1.48
C SER A 38 -1.67 -15.18 -2.22
N ASP A 39 -2.89 -14.93 -1.76
CA ASP A 39 -3.80 -13.96 -2.40
C ASP A 39 -3.32 -12.51 -2.20
N VAL A 40 -2.91 -12.14 -0.99
CA VAL A 40 -2.45 -10.78 -0.64
C VAL A 40 -1.01 -10.52 -1.14
N GLY A 41 -0.20 -11.58 -1.30
CA GLY A 41 1.14 -11.50 -1.87
C GLY A 41 1.17 -11.43 -3.39
N SER A 42 0.03 -11.56 -4.06
CA SER A 42 -0.07 -11.46 -5.51
C SER A 42 -0.06 -10.01 -5.99
N THR A 43 0.54 -9.76 -7.17
CA THR A 43 0.46 -8.44 -7.79
C THR A 43 -0.99 -8.12 -8.18
N PRO A 44 -1.42 -6.84 -8.21
CA PRO A 44 -2.77 -6.48 -8.64
C PRO A 44 -3.16 -7.04 -10.02
N GLN A 45 -2.20 -7.13 -10.94
CA GLN A 45 -2.40 -7.71 -12.26
C GLN A 45 -2.58 -9.24 -12.21
N ALA A 46 -1.82 -9.94 -11.36
CA ALA A 46 -1.95 -11.38 -11.17
C ALA A 46 -3.26 -11.75 -10.44
N TRP A 47 -3.68 -10.92 -9.48
CA TRP A 47 -4.93 -11.09 -8.75
C TRP A 47 -6.15 -10.92 -9.66
N ASN A 48 -6.20 -9.83 -10.44
CA ASN A 48 -7.26 -9.65 -11.44
C ASN A 48 -6.84 -8.69 -12.56
N SER A 49 -6.46 -9.25 -13.71
CA SER A 49 -6.01 -8.46 -14.87
C SER A 49 -7.10 -7.56 -15.46
N GLY A 50 -8.37 -7.94 -15.40
CA GLY A 50 -9.49 -7.15 -15.91
C GLY A 50 -9.71 -5.87 -15.11
N ILE A 51 -9.82 -6.01 -13.79
CA ILE A 51 -9.96 -4.87 -12.87
C ILE A 51 -8.71 -3.98 -12.92
N PHE A 52 -7.52 -4.59 -12.96
CA PHE A 52 -6.26 -3.87 -13.07
C PHE A 52 -6.22 -2.99 -14.32
N ASN A 53 -6.54 -3.54 -15.49
CA ASN A 53 -6.54 -2.80 -16.75
C ASN A 53 -7.63 -1.72 -16.77
N MET A 54 -8.80 -1.98 -16.16
CA MET A 54 -9.85 -0.96 -16.01
C MET A 54 -9.36 0.22 -15.17
N LEU A 55 -8.78 -0.04 -13.99
CA LEU A 55 -8.24 1.01 -13.12
C LEU A 55 -7.09 1.76 -13.76
N ARG A 56 -6.20 1.06 -14.47
CA ARG A 56 -5.10 1.66 -15.21
C ARG A 56 -5.60 2.61 -16.28
N SER A 57 -6.55 2.14 -17.09
CA SER A 57 -7.18 2.96 -18.13
C SER A 57 -7.84 4.21 -17.54
N LEU A 58 -8.60 4.09 -16.44
CA LEU A 58 -9.18 5.25 -15.76
C LEU A 58 -8.11 6.21 -15.23
N SER A 59 -7.02 5.69 -14.68
CA SER A 59 -5.91 6.49 -14.18
C SER A 59 -5.24 7.30 -15.31
N GLU A 60 -4.94 6.65 -16.43
CA GLU A 60 -4.24 7.25 -17.56
C GLU A 60 -5.14 8.21 -18.36
N THR A 61 -6.43 7.89 -18.52
CA THR A 61 -7.34 8.63 -19.41
C THR A 61 -8.20 9.69 -18.71
N VAL A 62 -8.48 9.53 -17.42
CA VAL A 62 -9.37 10.45 -16.68
C VAL A 62 -8.61 11.15 -15.56
N VAL A 63 -7.97 10.40 -14.67
CA VAL A 63 -7.34 10.98 -13.47
C VAL A 63 -6.16 11.86 -13.84
N LEU A 64 -5.26 11.38 -14.70
CA LEU A 64 -4.06 12.11 -15.08
C LEU A 64 -4.38 13.44 -15.81
N PRO A 65 -5.28 13.50 -16.81
CA PRO A 65 -5.64 14.77 -17.44
C PRO A 65 -6.31 15.77 -16.48
N ILE A 66 -7.19 15.30 -15.59
CA ILE A 66 -7.84 16.18 -14.60
C ILE A 66 -6.80 16.74 -13.63
N ALA A 67 -5.89 15.90 -13.12
CA ALA A 67 -4.81 16.34 -12.24
C ALA A 67 -3.88 17.35 -12.94
N ALA A 68 -3.55 17.12 -14.22
CA ALA A 68 -2.74 18.04 -15.01
C ALA A 68 -3.44 19.40 -15.20
N ALA A 69 -4.75 19.42 -15.46
CA ALA A 69 -5.52 20.65 -15.61
C ALA A 69 -5.58 21.45 -14.30
N ILE A 70 -5.82 20.79 -13.17
CA ILE A 70 -5.81 21.43 -11.85
C ILE A 70 -4.42 21.97 -11.52
N LEU A 71 -3.37 21.19 -11.77
CA LEU A 71 -1.99 21.60 -11.55
C LEU A 71 -1.67 22.85 -12.39
N ALA A 72 -2.05 22.87 -13.67
CA ALA A 72 -1.85 24.04 -14.52
C ALA A 72 -2.53 25.30 -13.94
N LEU A 73 -3.78 25.17 -13.46
CA LEU A 73 -4.50 26.28 -12.81
C LEU A 73 -3.78 26.78 -11.55
N VAL A 74 -3.36 25.86 -10.67
CA VAL A 74 -2.63 26.22 -9.44
C VAL A 74 -1.30 26.88 -9.76
N MET A 75 -0.53 26.36 -10.72
CA MET A 75 0.76 26.93 -11.10
C MET A 75 0.61 28.33 -11.72
N CYS A 76 -0.41 28.54 -12.56
CA CYS A 76 -0.74 29.85 -13.13
C CYS A 76 -1.14 30.85 -12.05
N HIS A 77 -1.97 30.44 -11.08
CA HIS A 77 -2.36 31.29 -9.97
C HIS A 77 -1.15 31.71 -9.13
N GLU A 78 -0.27 30.75 -8.76
CA GLU A 78 0.96 31.04 -8.02
C GLU A 78 1.87 31.99 -8.80
N PHE A 79 1.99 31.82 -10.12
CA PHE A 79 2.80 32.68 -10.96
C PHE A 79 2.31 34.14 -10.98
N ILE A 80 0.99 34.34 -11.15
CA ILE A 80 0.36 35.66 -11.13
C ILE A 80 0.58 36.33 -9.77
N GLN A 81 0.41 35.59 -8.68
CA GLN A 81 0.59 36.10 -7.32
C GLN A 81 2.04 36.59 -7.11
N MET A 82 3.04 35.81 -7.51
CA MET A 82 4.44 36.22 -7.39
C MET A 82 4.77 37.49 -8.17
N ILE A 83 4.22 37.66 -9.38
CA ILE A 83 4.41 38.87 -10.19
C ILE A 83 3.69 40.06 -9.56
N THR A 84 2.47 39.86 -9.08
CA THR A 84 1.61 40.93 -8.53
C THR A 84 2.15 41.44 -7.20
N GLU A 85 2.61 40.55 -6.31
CA GLU A 85 3.23 40.93 -5.03
C GLU A 85 4.58 41.63 -5.22
N LYS A 86 5.31 41.35 -6.32
CA LYS A 86 6.60 41.99 -6.64
C LYS A 86 6.51 43.16 -7.61
N ASN A 87 5.31 43.63 -7.92
CA ASN A 87 5.10 44.79 -8.81
C ASN A 87 5.49 46.15 -8.16
N ASN A 88 6.23 46.15 -7.06
CA ASN A 88 6.85 47.35 -6.46
C ASN A 88 8.36 47.48 -6.76
N MET A 89 8.89 46.74 -7.75
CA MET A 89 10.21 46.93 -8.40
C MET A 89 11.45 47.19 -7.51
N HIS A 90 11.46 46.81 -6.23
CA HIS A 90 12.65 47.03 -5.41
C HIS A 90 13.52 45.78 -5.20
N ASP A 91 12.96 44.56 -5.21
CA ASP A 91 13.76 43.33 -5.04
C ASP A 91 13.13 42.13 -5.77
N PHE A 92 13.45 41.99 -7.06
CA PHE A 92 13.18 40.78 -7.84
C PHE A 92 14.10 39.65 -7.35
N ASP A 93 13.69 39.01 -6.25
CA ASP A 93 14.39 37.86 -5.67
C ASP A 93 14.36 36.68 -6.66
N THR A 94 15.43 36.57 -7.46
CA THR A 94 15.62 35.55 -8.49
C THR A 94 15.50 34.14 -7.90
N SER A 95 15.81 33.98 -6.61
CA SER A 95 15.67 32.71 -5.90
C SER A 95 14.22 32.21 -5.81
N MET A 96 13.24 33.11 -5.74
CA MET A 96 11.82 32.77 -5.66
C MET A 96 11.32 32.16 -6.99
N PHE A 97 11.75 32.74 -8.11
CA PHE A 97 11.40 32.23 -9.44
C PHE A 97 12.02 30.85 -9.70
N PHE A 98 13.29 30.64 -9.33
CA PHE A 98 13.91 29.31 -9.42
C PHE A 98 13.18 28.27 -8.56
N ARG A 99 12.81 28.61 -7.31
CA ARG A 99 12.03 27.70 -6.44
C ARG A 99 10.69 27.33 -7.05
N TRP A 100 10.00 28.26 -7.69
CA TRP A 100 8.74 28.00 -8.38
C TRP A 100 8.92 27.04 -9.57
N ILE A 101 9.96 27.23 -10.39
CA ILE A 101 10.29 26.30 -11.49
C ILE A 101 10.52 24.89 -10.96
N PHE A 102 11.36 24.74 -9.93
CA PHE A 102 11.63 23.43 -9.34
C PHE A 102 10.36 22.80 -8.75
N LYS A 103 9.57 23.57 -7.99
CA LYS A 103 8.30 23.09 -7.43
C LYS A 103 7.36 22.60 -8.53
N SER A 104 7.24 23.36 -9.63
CA SER A 104 6.43 22.96 -10.80
C SER A 104 6.93 21.65 -11.43
N ALA A 105 8.24 21.54 -11.63
CA ALA A 105 8.85 20.37 -12.24
C ALA A 105 8.64 19.11 -11.39
N PHE A 106 8.83 19.20 -10.07
CA PHE A 106 8.54 18.10 -9.15
C PHE A 106 7.06 17.73 -9.12
N ALA A 107 6.16 18.72 -9.11
CA ALA A 107 4.72 18.47 -9.13
C ALA A 107 4.30 17.71 -10.40
N ILE A 108 4.82 18.10 -11.57
CA ILE A 108 4.59 17.39 -12.83
C ILE A 108 5.15 15.97 -12.76
N LEU A 109 6.38 15.79 -12.27
CA LEU A 109 7.01 14.48 -12.16
C LEU A 109 6.19 13.51 -11.30
N ILE A 110 5.67 13.98 -10.16
CA ILE A 110 4.83 13.18 -9.27
C ILE A 110 3.52 12.83 -9.96
N VAL A 111 2.81 13.81 -10.51
CA VAL A 111 1.51 13.59 -11.17
C VAL A 111 1.64 12.62 -12.34
N SER A 112 2.64 12.80 -13.21
CA SER A 112 2.91 11.91 -14.35
C SER A 112 3.29 10.49 -13.94
N ASN A 113 3.81 10.28 -12.73
CA ASN A 113 4.21 8.96 -12.22
C ASN A 113 3.23 8.37 -11.20
N THR A 114 2.03 8.91 -11.05
CA THR A 114 1.03 8.45 -10.06
C THR A 114 0.81 6.93 -10.12
N TRP A 115 0.66 6.38 -11.33
CA TRP A 115 0.47 4.94 -11.51
C TRP A 115 1.67 4.12 -11.03
N ASN A 116 2.88 4.54 -11.40
CA ASN A 116 4.12 3.89 -11.01
C ASN A 116 4.33 3.92 -9.49
N ILE A 117 3.96 5.03 -8.84
CA ILE A 117 4.03 5.18 -7.38
C ILE A 117 3.09 4.19 -6.71
N VAL A 118 1.84 4.09 -7.18
CA VAL A 118 0.86 3.14 -6.63
C VAL A 118 1.37 1.70 -6.79
N MET A 119 1.95 1.35 -7.95
CA MET A 119 2.56 0.04 -8.15
C MET A 119 3.73 -0.23 -7.21
N GLY A 120 4.59 0.77 -6.99
CA GLY A 120 5.68 0.65 -6.01
C GLY A 120 5.20 0.36 -4.57
N VAL A 121 4.03 0.90 -4.16
CA VAL A 121 3.42 0.57 -2.86
C VAL A 121 2.97 -0.90 -2.81
N PHE A 122 2.40 -1.42 -3.90
CA PHE A 122 2.04 -2.83 -3.98
C PHE A 122 3.27 -3.73 -3.92
N ASP A 123 4.36 -3.36 -4.60
CA ASP A 123 5.62 -4.12 -4.57
C ASP A 123 6.22 -4.17 -3.16
N ALA A 124 6.24 -3.02 -2.47
CA ALA A 124 6.71 -2.95 -1.08
C ALA A 124 5.86 -3.82 -0.14
N THR A 125 4.54 -3.79 -0.32
CA THR A 125 3.60 -4.60 0.48
C THR A 125 3.80 -6.09 0.22
N GLN A 126 3.96 -6.50 -1.04
CA GLN A 126 4.25 -7.90 -1.39
C GLN A 126 5.54 -8.39 -0.74
N SER A 127 6.59 -7.57 -0.71
CA SER A 127 7.83 -7.92 -0.01
C SER A 127 7.60 -8.20 1.47
N VAL A 128 6.76 -7.41 2.15
CA VAL A 128 6.43 -7.63 3.57
C VAL A 128 5.60 -8.88 3.78
N VAL A 129 4.62 -9.14 2.90
CA VAL A 129 3.78 -10.34 2.95
C VAL A 129 4.62 -11.61 2.76
N ASN A 130 5.52 -11.61 1.78
CA ASN A 130 6.41 -12.73 1.50
C ASN A 130 7.38 -13.03 2.66
N GLN A 131 7.84 -11.98 3.37
CA GLN A 131 8.64 -12.17 4.58
C GLN A 131 7.80 -12.70 5.75
N SER A 132 6.56 -12.24 5.88
CA SER A 132 5.67 -12.61 6.97
C SER A 132 5.11 -14.03 6.81
N SER A 133 4.83 -14.46 5.58
CA SER A 133 4.36 -15.81 5.27
C SER A 133 5.39 -16.89 5.61
N GLY A 134 6.68 -16.58 5.48
CA GLY A 134 7.78 -17.47 5.89
C GLY A 134 7.91 -17.67 7.41
N VAL A 135 7.26 -16.84 8.22
CA VAL A 135 7.25 -16.96 9.69
C VAL A 135 6.10 -17.86 10.19
N ILE A 136 5.08 -18.07 9.35
CA ILE A 136 3.87 -18.81 9.71
C ILE A 136 3.98 -20.21 9.08
N ILE A 137 4.42 -21.18 9.89
CA ILE A 137 4.55 -22.62 9.55
C ILE A 137 3.71 -23.44 10.52
#